data_AF-A0A350IAF7-F1
#
_entry.id   AF-A0A350IAF7-F1
#
_cell.length_a   1.000
_cell.length_b   1.000
_cell.length_c   1.000
_cell.angle_alpha   90.00
_cell.angle_beta   90.00
_cell.angle_gamma   90.00
#
_symmetry.space_group_name_H-M   'P 1'
#
loop_
_entity.id
_entity.type
_entity.pdbx_description
1 polymer ?
#
loop_
_entity_poly.entity_id
_entity_poly.type
_entity_poly.pdbx_seq_one_letter_code
_entity_poly.pdbx_strand_id
1 'polypeptide(L)'
;MDRTNKVIYFACIFVILALTFAVSKALADNEIDIDQIAQGDSLTLDITQAGYNNDIFFSIGDGDNISVEIKQEGNNNEIGYANDYPGWGSGVSWGGDIDFDDQDLKLWQNCTTTTCNKNDIQFHISYGTDNKLWWAQGYEISSRTDTSWAKDSYEGGGHNVTIDIHGSNNEIVGQQRSCSNNQCSGHAARIYLYGDDNSVFGKQKADGGKEFYLTVTGDDNTVDYLQDGTGEHNATITLTGSQPTTLNLSQHSNSTQNYTLSQNCITSGGCSITVTQD
;
A
#
# COMPACT_ATOMS: atom_id res chain seq x y z
N MET A 1 -41.54 48.41 5.65
CA MET A 1 -40.83 47.79 6.78
C MET A 1 -40.29 48.85 7.71
N ASP A 2 -40.58 48.72 9.00
CA ASP A 2 -39.89 49.44 10.08
C ASP A 2 -38.36 49.16 10.04
N ARG A 3 -37.58 50.04 10.65
CA ARG A 3 -36.13 49.93 10.84
C ARG A 3 -35.75 48.61 11.53
N THR A 4 -36.54 48.16 12.51
CA THR A 4 -36.36 46.86 13.18
C THR A 4 -36.45 45.71 12.19
N ASN A 5 -37.50 45.69 11.36
CA ASN A 5 -37.69 44.64 10.34
C ASN A 5 -36.57 44.66 9.28
N LYS A 6 -36.04 45.85 8.93
CA LYS A 6 -34.88 45.96 8.02
C LYS A 6 -33.62 45.33 8.62
N VAL A 7 -33.33 45.60 9.90
CA VAL A 7 -32.17 45.02 10.59
C VAL A 7 -32.28 43.50 10.65
N ILE A 8 -33.45 42.96 11.01
CA ILE A 8 -33.70 41.51 11.03
C ILE A 8 -33.50 40.90 9.64
N TYR A 9 -34.06 41.52 8.59
CA TYR A 9 -33.94 41.03 7.21
C TYR A 9 -32.48 40.98 6.72
N PHE A 10 -31.68 42.01 6.97
CA PHE A 10 -30.27 42.02 6.61
C PHE A 10 -29.43 41.05 7.47
N ALA A 11 -29.76 40.87 8.75
CA ALA A 11 -29.11 39.87 9.60
C ALA A 11 -29.41 38.44 9.11
N CYS A 12 -30.65 38.13 8.73
CA CYS A 12 -31.01 36.85 8.13
C CYS A 12 -30.28 36.59 6.82
N ILE A 13 -30.16 37.59 5.93
CA ILE A 13 -29.38 37.46 4.70
C ILE A 13 -27.90 37.18 5.00
N PHE A 14 -27.29 37.87 5.97
CA PHE A 14 -25.89 37.64 6.34
C PHE A 14 -25.67 36.24 6.93
N VAL A 15 -26.57 35.75 7.77
CA VAL A 15 -26.53 34.38 8.33
C VAL A 15 -26.70 33.33 7.24
N ILE A 16 -27.63 33.53 6.29
CA ILE A 16 -27.80 32.64 5.14
C ILE A 16 -26.54 32.63 4.27
N LEU A 17 -25.95 33.80 4.00
CA LEU A 17 -24.71 33.89 3.22
C LEU A 17 -23.54 33.17 3.91
N ALA A 18 -23.36 33.40 5.21
CA ALA A 18 -22.34 32.73 6.02
C ALA A 18 -22.55 31.21 6.07
N LEU A 19 -23.79 30.74 6.17
CA LEU A 19 -24.13 29.32 6.07
C LEU A 19 -23.81 28.76 4.67
N THR A 20 -24.13 29.46 3.58
CA THR A 20 -23.77 29.00 2.22
C THR A 20 -22.26 28.94 1.98
N PHE A 21 -21.48 29.87 2.55
CA PHE A 21 -20.00 29.83 2.50
C PHE A 21 -19.39 28.77 3.45
N ALA A 22 -20.12 28.34 4.48
CA ALA A 22 -19.73 27.19 5.30
C ALA A 22 -20.08 25.85 4.61
N VAL A 23 -21.20 25.80 3.90
CA VAL A 23 -21.67 24.61 3.16
C VAL A 23 -20.84 24.34 1.90
N SER A 24 -20.20 25.34 1.29
CA SER A 24 -19.24 25.10 0.20
C SER A 24 -17.94 24.41 0.65
N LYS A 25 -17.75 24.14 1.95
CA LYS A 25 -16.71 23.24 2.48
C LYS A 25 -17.22 21.81 2.75
N ALA A 26 -18.47 21.51 2.46
CA ALA A 26 -19.13 20.28 2.92
C ALA A 26 -19.26 19.17 1.86
N LEU A 27 -18.88 19.41 0.60
CA LEU A 27 -18.84 18.41 -0.48
C LEU A 27 -17.73 18.77 -1.48
N ALA A 28 -16.62 18.04 -1.45
CA ALA A 28 -15.52 18.14 -2.40
C ALA A 28 -14.76 16.81 -2.42
N ASP A 29 -15.49 15.75 -2.79
CA ASP A 29 -14.91 14.42 -2.99
C ASP A 29 -14.18 14.41 -4.34
N ASN A 30 -12.95 13.91 -4.35
CA ASN A 30 -12.23 13.57 -5.58
C ASN A 30 -12.42 12.06 -5.77
N GLU A 31 -13.23 11.66 -6.75
CA GLU A 31 -13.50 10.27 -7.07
C GLU A 31 -13.13 10.04 -8.55
N ILE A 32 -12.34 9.00 -8.81
CA ILE A 32 -11.98 8.57 -10.16
C ILE A 32 -12.26 7.07 -10.25
N ASP A 33 -13.21 6.73 -11.13
CA ASP A 33 -13.63 5.37 -11.45
C ASP A 33 -13.30 5.10 -12.93
N ILE A 34 -12.66 3.97 -13.21
CA ILE A 34 -12.16 3.61 -14.56
C ILE A 34 -12.51 2.15 -14.86
N ASP A 35 -13.47 1.98 -15.76
CA ASP A 35 -13.84 0.71 -16.39
C ASP A 35 -13.28 0.62 -17.83
N GLN A 36 -12.37 -0.31 -18.08
CA GLN A 36 -12.00 -0.69 -19.45
C GLN A 36 -12.91 -1.82 -19.96
N ILE A 37 -13.62 -1.57 -21.07
CA ILE A 37 -14.73 -2.44 -21.55
C ILE A 37 -14.33 -3.27 -22.79
N ALA A 38 -13.05 -3.24 -23.21
CA ALA A 38 -12.55 -4.02 -24.35
C ALA A 38 -11.03 -4.22 -24.31
N GLN A 39 -10.58 -5.28 -24.99
CA GLN A 39 -9.16 -5.59 -25.22
C GLN A 39 -8.42 -4.42 -25.85
N GLY A 40 -7.23 -4.16 -25.33
CA GLY A 40 -6.26 -3.24 -25.91
C GLY A 40 -4.87 -3.85 -25.80
N ASP A 41 -3.95 -3.37 -26.64
CA ASP A 41 -2.54 -3.74 -26.54
C ASP A 41 -1.97 -3.03 -25.28
N SER A 42 -1.12 -2.01 -25.45
CA SER A 42 -0.48 -1.31 -24.31
C SER A 42 -1.36 -0.25 -23.64
N LEU A 43 -1.31 -0.21 -22.30
CA LEU A 43 -1.94 0.83 -21.47
C LEU A 43 -0.90 1.53 -20.59
N THR A 44 -0.99 2.86 -20.53
CA THR A 44 -0.25 3.67 -19.54
C THR A 44 -1.25 4.57 -18.82
N LEU A 45 -1.30 4.47 -17.50
CA LEU A 45 -2.25 5.17 -16.64
C LEU A 45 -1.53 5.90 -15.51
N ASP A 46 -1.46 7.22 -15.61
CA ASP A 46 -0.88 8.09 -14.58
C ASP A 46 -1.99 8.88 -13.87
N ILE A 47 -2.19 8.68 -12.57
CA ILE A 47 -3.19 9.40 -11.77
C ILE A 47 -2.53 10.12 -10.59
N THR A 48 -2.84 11.40 -10.41
CA THR A 48 -2.49 12.16 -9.20
C THR A 48 -3.72 12.84 -8.61
N GLN A 49 -4.00 12.56 -7.34
CA GLN A 49 -5.14 13.10 -6.59
C GLN A 49 -4.66 13.83 -5.34
N ALA A 50 -5.26 14.99 -5.04
CA ALA A 50 -4.88 15.77 -3.87
C ALA A 50 -6.05 16.56 -3.27
N GLY A 51 -6.14 16.59 -1.94
CA GLY A 51 -7.14 17.40 -1.24
C GLY A 51 -7.73 16.74 0.01
N TYR A 52 -9.03 16.48 -0.06
CA TYR A 52 -9.82 15.77 0.95
C TYR A 52 -10.68 14.75 0.22
N ASN A 53 -10.77 13.53 0.75
CA ASN A 53 -11.51 12.40 0.16
C ASN A 53 -10.99 12.11 -1.25
N ASN A 54 -9.75 11.62 -1.32
CA ASN A 54 -9.09 11.15 -2.53
C ASN A 54 -9.41 9.67 -2.69
N ASP A 55 -10.23 9.30 -3.67
CA ASP A 55 -10.63 7.92 -3.89
C ASP A 55 -10.39 7.45 -5.34
N ILE A 56 -9.82 6.24 -5.49
CA ILE A 56 -9.51 5.58 -6.77
C ILE A 56 -9.73 4.08 -6.64
N PHE A 57 -10.66 3.55 -7.43
CA PHE A 57 -10.92 2.13 -7.64
C PHE A 57 -11.01 1.89 -9.17
N PHE A 58 -10.43 0.81 -9.69
CA PHE A 58 -10.39 0.54 -11.13
C PHE A 58 -10.09 -0.94 -11.41
N SER A 59 -10.65 -1.50 -12.49
CA SER A 59 -10.29 -2.83 -13.02
C SER A 59 -9.79 -2.75 -14.45
N ILE A 60 -8.71 -3.47 -14.77
CA ILE A 60 -8.17 -3.57 -16.12
C ILE A 60 -7.94 -5.05 -16.44
N GLY A 61 -8.68 -5.59 -17.41
CA GLY A 61 -8.52 -6.96 -17.88
C GLY A 61 -8.15 -7.04 -19.37
N ASP A 62 -7.53 -8.16 -19.76
CA ASP A 62 -7.04 -8.46 -21.11
C ASP A 62 -6.11 -7.36 -21.71
N GLY A 63 -5.12 -6.89 -20.95
CA GLY A 63 -4.11 -5.91 -21.41
C GLY A 63 -2.73 -6.53 -21.72
N ASP A 64 -1.97 -5.90 -22.62
CA ASP A 64 -0.61 -6.33 -23.02
C ASP A 64 0.38 -5.17 -22.85
N ASN A 65 1.20 -5.22 -21.80
CA ASN A 65 2.02 -4.12 -21.26
C ASN A 65 1.16 -3.06 -20.53
N ILE A 66 0.78 -3.31 -19.27
CA ILE A 66 0.12 -2.32 -18.41
C ILE A 66 1.15 -1.62 -17.50
N SER A 67 1.21 -0.29 -17.61
CA SER A 67 1.97 0.57 -16.71
C SER A 67 1.03 1.48 -15.92
N VAL A 68 1.03 1.38 -14.58
CA VAL A 68 0.17 2.18 -13.70
C VAL A 68 1.01 2.94 -12.67
N GLU A 69 0.93 4.27 -12.68
CA GLU A 69 1.47 5.13 -11.61
C GLU A 69 0.34 5.90 -10.92
N ILE A 70 0.09 5.60 -9.64
CA ILE A 70 -0.97 6.26 -8.85
C ILE A 70 -0.39 6.97 -7.64
N LYS A 71 -0.72 8.26 -7.52
CA LYS A 71 -0.30 9.17 -6.47
C LYS A 71 -1.50 9.78 -5.74
N GLN A 72 -1.55 9.68 -4.42
CA GLN A 72 -2.50 10.48 -3.64
C GLN A 72 -1.83 11.26 -2.48
N GLU A 73 -2.26 12.50 -2.26
CA GLU A 73 -1.70 13.39 -1.24
C GLU A 73 -2.79 14.14 -0.46
N GLY A 74 -2.67 14.12 0.87
CA GLY A 74 -3.62 14.78 1.76
C GLY A 74 -4.77 13.88 2.21
N ASN A 75 -5.80 14.50 2.75
CA ASN A 75 -6.83 13.83 3.54
C ASN A 75 -7.55 12.78 2.72
N ASN A 76 -7.66 11.59 3.30
CA ASN A 76 -8.57 10.57 2.83
C ASN A 76 -8.27 9.90 1.45
N ASN A 77 -6.98 9.66 1.11
CA ASN A 77 -6.45 8.73 0.07
C ASN A 77 -6.91 7.24 0.19
N GLU A 78 -7.59 6.66 -0.81
CA GLU A 78 -7.75 5.20 -1.09
C GLU A 78 -7.22 4.86 -2.49
N ILE A 79 -6.40 3.81 -2.62
CA ILE A 79 -6.15 3.10 -3.88
C ILE A 79 -6.62 1.67 -3.64
N GLY A 80 -7.87 1.43 -4.04
CA GLY A 80 -8.49 0.12 -3.98
C GLY A 80 -7.89 -0.82 -5.03
N TYR A 81 -7.96 -2.12 -4.83
CA TYR A 81 -8.93 -2.88 -4.05
C TYR A 81 -8.44 -4.27 -3.58
N ALA A 82 -8.39 -4.47 -2.27
CA ALA A 82 -8.73 -5.75 -1.64
C ALA A 82 -9.58 -5.46 -0.40
N ASN A 83 -10.45 -4.46 -0.59
CA ASN A 83 -11.15 -3.57 0.35
C ASN A 83 -11.07 -3.94 1.84
N ASP A 84 -9.90 -3.64 2.40
CA ASP A 84 -9.36 -3.90 3.72
C ASP A 84 -9.02 -5.35 4.05
N TYR A 85 -7.71 -5.57 4.21
CA TYR A 85 -7.09 -6.88 4.22
C TYR A 85 -7.77 -7.91 5.15
N PRO A 86 -8.08 -9.14 4.65
CA PRO A 86 -8.23 -9.53 3.25
C PRO A 86 -9.73 -9.46 2.88
N GLY A 87 -10.14 -8.31 2.35
CA GLY A 87 -11.54 -8.02 2.00
C GLY A 87 -11.92 -8.48 0.59
N TRP A 88 -10.94 -8.47 -0.32
CA TRP A 88 -10.96 -9.08 -1.67
C TRP A 88 -12.15 -8.71 -2.59
N GLY A 89 -12.90 -7.64 -2.30
CA GLY A 89 -13.44 -6.83 -3.40
C GLY A 89 -12.25 -6.14 -4.08
N SER A 90 -12.05 -6.21 -5.41
CA SER A 90 -12.90 -6.86 -6.41
C SER A 90 -12.14 -7.41 -7.63
N GLY A 91 -11.47 -8.56 -7.46
CA GLY A 91 -10.87 -9.33 -8.56
C GLY A 91 -11.93 -9.87 -9.51
N VAL A 92 -12.35 -9.05 -10.49
CA VAL A 92 -13.77 -9.00 -10.83
C VAL A 92 -14.20 -10.24 -11.59
N SER A 93 -14.98 -11.06 -10.88
CA SER A 93 -15.23 -12.45 -11.26
C SER A 93 -13.96 -13.21 -11.68
N TRP A 94 -13.07 -13.42 -10.71
CA TRP A 94 -12.04 -14.49 -10.68
C TRP A 94 -10.97 -14.44 -11.79
N GLY A 95 -10.91 -13.35 -12.56
CA GLY A 95 -9.75 -12.99 -13.37
C GLY A 95 -8.69 -12.23 -12.58
N GLY A 96 -9.13 -11.39 -11.65
CA GLY A 96 -8.28 -10.53 -10.84
C GLY A 96 -8.55 -9.06 -11.12
N ASP A 97 -7.63 -8.22 -10.67
CA ASP A 97 -7.80 -6.77 -10.64
C ASP A 97 -7.12 -6.07 -11.81
N ILE A 98 -5.89 -6.53 -12.06
CA ILE A 98 -5.01 -6.17 -13.16
C ILE A 98 -4.48 -7.51 -13.64
N ASP A 99 -4.77 -7.86 -14.89
CA ASP A 99 -4.62 -9.22 -15.38
C ASP A 99 -3.98 -9.30 -16.78
N PHE A 100 -3.57 -10.50 -17.17
CA PHE A 100 -2.88 -10.83 -18.44
C PHE A 100 -1.38 -10.42 -18.46
N ASP A 101 -0.85 -9.91 -19.58
CA ASP A 101 0.59 -9.88 -19.86
C ASP A 101 1.28 -8.51 -19.55
N ASP A 102 2.44 -8.57 -18.89
CA ASP A 102 3.45 -7.51 -18.61
C ASP A 102 3.01 -6.30 -17.76
N GLN A 103 2.97 -6.45 -16.43
CA GLN A 103 2.48 -5.42 -15.49
C GLN A 103 3.58 -4.78 -14.61
N ASP A 104 3.80 -3.46 -14.75
CA ASP A 104 4.65 -2.64 -13.86
C ASP A 104 3.83 -1.57 -13.13
N LEU A 105 3.75 -1.68 -11.79
CA LEU A 105 2.84 -0.88 -10.97
C LEU A 105 3.57 -0.12 -9.86
N LYS A 106 3.22 1.16 -9.76
CA LYS A 106 3.87 2.13 -8.90
C LYS A 106 2.85 2.94 -8.11
N LEU A 107 2.67 2.58 -6.86
CA LEU A 107 1.58 3.07 -6.02
C LEU A 107 2.15 3.86 -4.87
N TRP A 108 1.70 5.10 -4.68
CA TRP A 108 2.01 5.80 -3.45
C TRP A 108 1.02 6.81 -2.91
N GLN A 109 1.11 6.98 -1.60
CA GLN A 109 0.32 7.92 -0.82
C GLN A 109 1.24 8.70 0.13
N ASN A 110 0.72 9.64 0.94
CA ASN A 110 1.54 10.29 1.97
C ASN A 110 0.76 11.03 3.05
N CYS A 111 1.37 11.12 4.24
CA CYS A 111 0.76 11.67 5.44
C CYS A 111 1.32 13.00 6.06
N THR A 112 1.46 13.19 7.40
CA THR A 112 0.55 13.90 8.35
C THR A 112 0.19 15.34 7.98
N THR A 113 -0.85 15.86 8.65
CA THR A 113 -0.76 16.65 9.92
C THR A 113 -2.13 16.69 10.59
N THR A 114 -2.53 17.78 11.28
CA THR A 114 -3.92 17.89 11.80
C THR A 114 -4.94 17.90 10.66
N THR A 115 -4.48 18.37 9.50
CA THR A 115 -4.88 17.91 8.16
C THR A 115 -4.49 16.43 8.04
N CYS A 116 -5.37 15.49 8.39
CA CYS A 116 -5.06 14.06 8.24
C CYS A 116 -4.61 13.73 6.81
N ASN A 117 -3.99 12.58 6.66
CA ASN A 117 -3.94 11.93 5.37
C ASN A 117 -4.29 10.45 5.63
N LYS A 118 -4.92 9.81 4.66
CA LYS A 118 -5.27 8.37 4.71
C LYS A 118 -4.33 7.66 3.78
N ASN A 119 -4.51 6.35 3.73
CA ASN A 119 -3.86 5.47 2.80
C ASN A 119 -4.86 4.38 2.54
N ASP A 120 -4.84 3.92 1.31
CA ASP A 120 -5.03 2.53 1.05
C ASP A 120 -4.18 2.13 -0.16
N ILE A 121 -3.38 1.07 -0.07
CA ILE A 121 -2.80 0.42 -1.24
C ILE A 121 -3.21 -1.03 -1.16
N GLN A 122 -4.07 -1.46 -2.07
CA GLN A 122 -4.48 -2.84 -2.14
C GLN A 122 -4.72 -3.20 -3.58
N PHE A 123 -4.26 -4.37 -4.06
CA PHE A 123 -4.91 -5.11 -5.14
C PHE A 123 -4.20 -6.44 -5.43
N HIS A 124 -4.87 -7.23 -6.25
CA HIS A 124 -4.62 -8.62 -6.59
C HIS A 124 -4.30 -8.76 -8.09
N ILE A 125 -3.01 -8.72 -8.42
CA ILE A 125 -2.54 -8.97 -9.79
C ILE A 125 -2.63 -10.47 -10.03
N SER A 126 -3.31 -10.89 -11.10
CA SER A 126 -3.61 -12.30 -11.32
C SER A 126 -3.31 -12.74 -12.75
N TYR A 127 -2.72 -13.95 -12.80
CA TYR A 127 -1.89 -14.45 -13.89
C TYR A 127 -0.80 -13.46 -14.34
N GLY A 128 0.26 -13.97 -14.97
CA GLY A 128 1.34 -13.08 -15.33
C GLY A 128 2.04 -13.41 -16.62
N THR A 129 2.58 -12.32 -17.16
CA THR A 129 4.01 -12.27 -17.41
C THR A 129 4.66 -11.20 -16.51
N ASP A 130 5.44 -11.66 -15.52
CA ASP A 130 6.58 -10.95 -14.90
C ASP A 130 6.35 -9.67 -14.06
N ASN A 131 5.36 -9.69 -13.15
CA ASN A 131 4.81 -8.46 -12.55
C ASN A 131 5.53 -7.89 -11.33
N LYS A 132 5.92 -6.61 -11.45
CA LYS A 132 6.68 -5.82 -10.47
C LYS A 132 5.74 -4.83 -9.76
N LEU A 133 5.77 -4.77 -8.43
CA LEU A 133 4.91 -3.86 -7.66
C LEU A 133 5.70 -3.08 -6.61
N TRP A 134 5.67 -1.76 -6.78
CA TRP A 134 6.20 -0.76 -5.85
C TRP A 134 5.08 -0.13 -5.04
N TRP A 135 5.23 -0.13 -3.72
CA TRP A 135 4.26 0.50 -2.83
C TRP A 135 4.95 1.41 -1.81
N ALA A 136 4.55 2.68 -1.78
CA ALA A 136 5.10 3.71 -0.89
C ALA A 136 4.03 4.59 -0.22
N GLN A 137 4.03 4.85 1.08
CA GLN A 137 3.02 5.73 1.72
C GLN A 137 3.63 6.48 2.93
N GLY A 138 4.48 7.51 2.77
CA GLY A 138 5.25 8.00 3.95
C GLY A 138 6.44 7.07 4.30
N TYR A 139 7.16 6.57 3.29
CA TYR A 139 8.15 5.47 3.38
C TYR A 139 9.54 5.83 2.81
N GLU A 140 10.65 5.23 3.30
CA GLU A 140 12.07 5.47 2.88
C GLU A 140 12.80 4.19 2.40
N ILE A 141 12.34 3.63 1.29
CA ILE A 141 12.89 2.43 0.63
C ILE A 141 14.40 2.63 0.42
N SER A 142 15.20 1.59 0.70
CA SER A 142 16.66 1.67 0.52
C SER A 142 17.25 0.32 0.11
N SER A 143 17.09 0.03 -1.19
CA SER A 143 17.50 -1.15 -1.98
C SER A 143 16.84 -2.48 -1.61
N ARG A 144 16.12 -3.14 -2.54
CA ARG A 144 16.75 -3.66 -3.75
C ARG A 144 16.25 -3.01 -5.06
N THR A 145 17.19 -2.39 -5.77
CA THR A 145 17.05 -1.56 -7.00
C THR A 145 16.27 -0.23 -6.94
N ASP A 146 15.60 0.06 -5.81
CA ASP A 146 15.11 1.40 -5.36
C ASP A 146 14.83 2.47 -6.44
N THR A 147 13.64 2.45 -7.06
CA THR A 147 13.26 3.35 -8.16
C THR A 147 12.38 4.59 -7.84
N SER A 148 12.49 5.33 -6.74
CA SER A 148 12.98 5.05 -5.38
C SER A 148 11.79 5.33 -4.43
N TRP A 149 11.97 5.41 -3.10
CA TRP A 149 11.71 6.67 -2.37
C TRP A 149 11.52 6.64 -0.84
N ALA A 150 11.82 7.85 -0.35
CA ALA A 150 11.56 8.56 0.91
C ALA A 150 10.25 9.36 0.94
N LYS A 151 9.51 9.23 2.03
CA LYS A 151 8.44 10.07 2.56
C LYS A 151 8.25 9.66 4.04
N ASP A 152 7.69 10.52 4.89
CA ASP A 152 8.21 10.63 6.28
C ASP A 152 7.29 11.41 7.24
N SER A 153 7.82 12.09 8.30
CA SER A 153 7.40 12.15 9.73
C SER A 153 6.93 13.47 10.42
N TYR A 154 6.09 14.37 9.92
CA TYR A 154 5.37 14.51 8.66
C TYR A 154 4.60 13.28 8.13
N GLU A 155 4.36 12.31 9.03
CA GLU A 155 3.48 11.10 8.99
C GLU A 155 2.70 11.01 10.33
N GLY A 156 1.52 10.41 10.45
CA GLY A 156 0.51 10.30 9.41
C GLY A 156 -0.97 10.32 9.84
N GLY A 157 -1.69 9.20 9.83
CA GLY A 157 -1.22 7.85 9.54
C GLY A 157 -1.02 7.57 8.04
N GLY A 158 0.06 6.88 7.70
CA GLY A 158 0.54 6.67 6.32
C GLY A 158 0.54 5.23 5.89
N HIS A 159 -0.20 4.31 6.50
CA HIS A 159 0.12 2.89 6.30
C HIS A 159 -1.08 1.98 6.16
N ASN A 160 -0.96 1.15 5.13
CA ASN A 160 -1.37 -0.25 5.04
C ASN A 160 -0.69 -0.85 3.80
N VAL A 161 -1.13 -2.04 3.42
CA VAL A 161 -0.94 -2.65 2.09
C VAL A 161 -1.78 -3.93 2.03
N THR A 162 -2.26 -4.28 0.84
CA THR A 162 -2.61 -5.67 0.48
C THR A 162 -2.05 -5.97 -0.89
N ILE A 163 -1.11 -6.91 -0.98
CA ILE A 163 -0.61 -7.35 -2.27
C ILE A 163 -0.83 -8.85 -2.37
N ASP A 164 -1.45 -9.23 -3.47
CA ASP A 164 -1.65 -10.62 -3.87
C ASP A 164 -1.20 -10.71 -5.33
N ILE A 165 -0.13 -11.47 -5.61
CA ILE A 165 0.36 -11.66 -6.97
C ILE A 165 0.38 -13.15 -7.31
N HIS A 166 -0.33 -13.46 -8.40
CA HIS A 166 -0.19 -14.70 -9.17
C HIS A 166 0.46 -14.22 -10.47
N GLY A 167 1.79 -14.18 -10.51
CA GLY A 167 2.50 -13.70 -11.69
C GLY A 167 2.75 -14.86 -12.64
N SER A 168 3.91 -14.79 -13.28
CA SER A 168 4.92 -15.73 -12.82
C SER A 168 5.82 -15.03 -11.79
N ASN A 169 6.75 -14.17 -12.22
CA ASN A 169 8.07 -14.18 -11.54
C ASN A 169 8.49 -13.14 -10.47
N ASN A 170 8.04 -11.88 -10.46
CA ASN A 170 8.98 -10.76 -10.21
C ASN A 170 9.19 -10.27 -8.73
N GLU A 171 9.58 -9.00 -8.55
CA GLU A 171 10.12 -8.41 -7.31
C GLU A 171 9.11 -7.43 -6.63
N ILE A 172 8.58 -7.79 -5.44
CA ILE A 172 7.85 -6.85 -4.54
C ILE A 172 8.86 -5.96 -3.83
N VAL A 173 8.74 -4.65 -4.02
CA VAL A 173 9.52 -3.66 -3.26
C VAL A 173 8.59 -2.77 -2.47
N GLY A 174 8.70 -2.91 -1.15
CA GLY A 174 7.97 -2.12 -0.18
C GLY A 174 8.87 -1.44 0.82
N GLN A 175 8.32 -0.41 1.44
CA GLN A 175 8.69 -0.06 2.80
C GLN A 175 7.39 0.17 3.60
N GLN A 176 7.48 0.62 4.84
CA GLN A 176 6.51 1.41 5.58
C GLN A 176 7.27 2.40 6.48
N ARG A 177 6.49 3.10 7.30
CA ARG A 177 6.88 3.87 8.48
C ARG A 177 7.60 5.20 8.24
N SER A 178 7.21 6.10 9.13
CA SER A 178 8.11 6.82 10.03
C SER A 178 7.35 7.15 11.33
N CYS A 179 8.01 7.51 12.47
CA CYS A 179 7.58 8.58 13.43
C CYS A 179 8.01 8.57 14.95
N SER A 180 9.26 8.86 15.32
CA SER A 180 9.71 8.73 16.73
C SER A 180 9.73 10.02 17.57
N ASN A 181 9.05 10.00 18.72
CA ASN A 181 8.99 11.07 19.75
C ASN A 181 8.35 12.40 19.27
N ASN A 182 7.01 12.46 19.34
CA ASN A 182 6.14 13.53 18.81
C ASN A 182 6.03 13.54 17.29
N GLN A 183 5.79 12.34 16.80
CA GLN A 183 5.70 11.91 15.42
C GLN A 183 4.66 10.74 15.50
N CYS A 184 3.85 10.45 14.46
CA CYS A 184 2.73 9.50 14.49
C CYS A 184 2.73 8.33 13.46
N SER A 185 3.30 7.14 13.73
CA SER A 185 3.37 6.04 12.72
C SER A 185 2.11 5.15 12.67
N GLY A 186 1.49 4.96 11.50
CA GLY A 186 0.81 3.67 11.21
C GLY A 186 1.82 2.62 10.73
N HIS A 187 1.48 1.32 10.63
CA HIS A 187 2.12 0.29 9.78
C HIS A 187 1.11 -0.86 9.55
N ALA A 188 1.36 -1.72 8.57
CA ALA A 188 1.02 -3.16 8.54
C ALA A 188 1.31 -3.68 7.12
N ALA A 189 2.18 -4.67 6.97
CA ALA A 189 2.54 -5.21 5.67
C ALA A 189 2.06 -6.65 5.49
N ARG A 190 1.26 -6.93 4.46
CA ARG A 190 0.78 -8.28 4.19
C ARG A 190 0.75 -8.60 2.70
N ILE A 191 1.51 -9.63 2.36
CA ILE A 191 1.91 -9.98 0.99
C ILE A 191 1.69 -11.48 0.77
N TYR A 192 1.03 -11.80 -0.33
CA TYR A 192 0.77 -13.14 -0.84
C TYR A 192 1.41 -13.30 -2.22
N LEU A 193 2.24 -14.34 -2.39
CA LEU A 193 2.88 -14.64 -3.66
C LEU A 193 2.71 -16.13 -3.97
N TYR A 194 2.15 -16.43 -5.15
CA TYR A 194 1.69 -17.77 -5.53
C TYR A 194 2.28 -18.21 -6.88
N GLY A 195 3.29 -19.08 -6.82
CA GLY A 195 3.96 -19.63 -8.00
C GLY A 195 5.00 -18.69 -8.61
N ASP A 196 6.10 -19.30 -9.02
CA ASP A 196 7.23 -18.68 -9.73
C ASP A 196 7.89 -17.47 -9.01
N ASP A 197 8.97 -16.94 -9.60
CA ASP A 197 10.30 -16.74 -8.98
C ASP A 197 10.49 -15.57 -7.98
N ASN A 198 9.49 -15.38 -7.11
CA ASN A 198 9.23 -14.16 -6.37
C ASN A 198 10.32 -13.72 -5.36
N SER A 199 10.64 -12.43 -5.41
CA SER A 199 11.57 -11.75 -4.52
C SER A 199 10.86 -10.72 -3.66
N VAL A 200 11.11 -10.73 -2.34
CA VAL A 200 10.53 -9.76 -1.40
C VAL A 200 11.63 -8.93 -0.77
N PHE A 201 11.63 -7.64 -1.10
CA PHE A 201 12.34 -6.64 -0.31
C PHE A 201 11.36 -5.75 0.43
N GLY A 202 11.50 -5.70 1.75
CA GLY A 202 10.62 -4.90 2.57
C GLY A 202 11.33 -4.27 3.76
N LYS A 203 10.94 -3.04 4.06
CA LYS A 203 11.45 -2.31 5.21
C LYS A 203 10.33 -1.74 6.02
N GLN A 204 10.59 -1.63 7.31
CA GLN A 204 9.77 -0.86 8.20
C GLN A 204 10.78 -0.09 9.14
N LYS A 205 10.76 1.26 9.29
CA LYS A 205 11.68 2.15 10.11
C LYS A 205 11.06 3.17 11.15
N ALA A 206 11.56 3.27 12.40
CA ALA A 206 11.07 4.15 13.51
C ALA A 206 9.74 3.75 14.25
N ASP A 207 9.80 3.53 15.58
CA ASP A 207 8.63 3.33 16.51
C ASP A 207 7.61 2.20 16.23
N GLY A 208 6.33 2.38 16.56
CA GLY A 208 5.78 1.58 17.66
C GLY A 208 4.86 0.41 17.32
N GLY A 209 4.40 0.24 16.08
CA GLY A 209 3.34 -0.74 15.78
C GLY A 209 3.51 -1.46 14.45
N LYS A 210 4.57 -2.26 14.28
CA LYS A 210 4.84 -2.97 13.02
C LYS A 210 4.31 -4.39 13.01
N GLU A 211 3.75 -4.72 11.87
CA GLU A 211 3.46 -6.09 11.50
C GLU A 211 3.95 -6.39 10.09
N PHE A 212 4.52 -7.57 9.93
CA PHE A 212 4.85 -8.15 8.63
C PHE A 212 4.29 -9.57 8.55
N TYR A 213 3.61 -9.84 7.45
CA TYR A 213 3.01 -11.13 7.16
C TYR A 213 3.35 -11.51 5.73
N LEU A 214 3.96 -12.66 5.57
CA LEU A 214 4.35 -13.20 4.27
C LEU A 214 3.89 -14.64 4.15
N THR A 215 3.18 -14.93 3.07
CA THR A 215 2.99 -16.30 2.60
C THR A 215 3.52 -16.38 1.19
N VAL A 216 4.54 -17.22 0.98
CA VAL A 216 4.97 -17.59 -0.38
C VAL A 216 4.78 -19.08 -0.58
N THR A 217 4.04 -19.42 -1.63
CA THR A 217 3.80 -20.80 -2.07
C THR A 217 4.35 -20.94 -3.48
N GLY A 218 5.58 -21.44 -3.60
CA GLY A 218 6.34 -21.37 -4.84
C GLY A 218 7.82 -21.66 -4.61
N ASP A 219 8.59 -21.59 -5.68
CA ASP A 219 9.99 -21.98 -5.74
C ASP A 219 10.96 -20.76 -5.69
N ASP A 220 12.23 -21.01 -5.36
CA ASP A 220 13.37 -20.07 -5.37
C ASP A 220 13.25 -18.72 -4.61
N ASN A 221 12.45 -18.73 -3.55
CA ASN A 221 12.13 -17.57 -2.71
C ASN A 221 13.36 -16.86 -2.09
N THR A 222 13.47 -15.54 -2.31
CA THR A 222 14.44 -14.66 -1.61
C THR A 222 13.73 -13.55 -0.86
N VAL A 223 13.93 -13.49 0.47
CA VAL A 223 13.26 -12.53 1.36
C VAL A 223 14.28 -11.76 2.19
N ASP A 224 14.38 -10.45 1.94
CA ASP A 224 15.18 -9.50 2.73
C ASP A 224 14.20 -8.54 3.44
N TYR A 225 13.95 -8.73 4.75
CA TYR A 225 13.00 -7.89 5.50
C TYR A 225 13.59 -7.30 6.78
N LEU A 226 13.44 -5.97 6.95
CA LEU A 226 13.91 -5.23 8.13
C LEU A 226 12.75 -4.58 8.88
N GLN A 227 12.69 -4.81 10.18
CA GLN A 227 11.84 -4.08 11.12
C GLN A 227 12.77 -3.40 12.17
N ASP A 228 12.86 -2.05 12.14
CA ASP A 228 13.88 -1.27 12.89
C ASP A 228 13.33 -0.53 14.15
N GLY A 229 14.13 -0.16 15.16
CA GLY A 229 13.65 0.28 16.50
C GLY A 229 12.67 1.47 16.46
N THR A 230 11.73 1.68 17.39
CA THR A 230 11.72 1.43 18.84
C THR A 230 10.48 0.65 19.34
N GLY A 231 10.25 -0.58 18.85
CA GLY A 231 9.31 -1.55 19.45
C GLY A 231 7.81 -1.19 19.34
N GLU A 232 7.01 -1.76 18.45
CA GLU A 232 6.70 -3.20 18.34
C GLU A 232 6.88 -3.74 16.91
N HIS A 233 7.29 -5.00 16.79
CA HIS A 233 7.62 -5.69 15.55
C HIS A 233 7.20 -7.16 15.65
N ASN A 234 6.23 -7.56 14.83
CA ASN A 234 5.84 -8.95 14.68
C ASN A 234 6.03 -9.40 13.23
N ALA A 235 6.58 -10.59 13.02
CA ALA A 235 6.76 -11.20 11.71
C ALA A 235 6.14 -12.61 11.67
N THR A 236 5.19 -12.87 10.77
CA THR A 236 4.66 -14.22 10.51
C THR A 236 4.97 -14.61 9.08
N ILE A 237 5.82 -15.61 8.90
CA ILE A 237 6.39 -15.98 7.60
C ILE A 237 6.11 -17.46 7.35
N THR A 238 5.42 -17.76 6.26
CA THR A 238 5.22 -19.12 5.74
C THR A 238 5.88 -19.23 4.37
N LEU A 239 6.85 -20.14 4.24
CA LEU A 239 7.60 -20.39 3.00
C LEU A 239 7.48 -21.87 2.66
N THR A 240 6.78 -22.19 1.57
CA THR A 240 6.55 -23.56 1.12
C THR A 240 6.84 -23.69 -0.36
N GLY A 241 7.77 -24.59 -0.70
CA GLY A 241 8.22 -24.85 -2.06
C GLY A 241 8.97 -26.17 -2.17
N SER A 242 9.51 -26.42 -3.36
CA SER A 242 10.36 -27.58 -3.68
C SER A 242 11.84 -27.22 -3.85
N GLN A 243 12.13 -25.96 -4.19
CA GLN A 243 13.47 -25.41 -4.43
C GLN A 243 14.07 -24.70 -3.20
N PRO A 244 15.34 -24.25 -3.26
CA PRO A 244 15.99 -23.51 -2.17
C PRO A 244 15.24 -22.25 -1.72
N THR A 245 15.65 -21.73 -0.56
CA THR A 245 15.07 -20.49 -0.02
C THR A 245 16.09 -19.74 0.82
N THR A 246 16.15 -18.41 0.63
CA THR A 246 16.94 -17.50 1.45
C THR A 246 16.02 -16.54 2.20
N LEU A 247 16.11 -16.51 3.53
CA LEU A 247 15.40 -15.55 4.39
C LEU A 247 16.39 -14.82 5.28
N ASN A 248 16.40 -13.50 5.20
CA ASN A 248 17.09 -12.60 6.11
C ASN A 248 16.05 -11.70 6.79
N LEU A 249 15.64 -12.06 8.02
CA LEU A 249 14.80 -11.22 8.86
C LEU A 249 15.66 -10.50 9.89
N SER A 250 15.66 -9.16 9.85
CA SER A 250 16.33 -8.32 10.83
C SER A 250 15.30 -7.54 11.66
N GLN A 251 15.41 -7.67 12.98
CA GLN A 251 14.46 -7.14 13.96
C GLN A 251 15.23 -6.30 15.00
N HIS A 252 15.47 -5.02 14.69
CA HIS A 252 16.31 -4.15 15.52
C HIS A 252 15.52 -3.48 16.65
N SER A 253 16.05 -3.54 17.86
CA SER A 253 15.32 -3.37 19.10
C SER A 253 15.28 -1.92 19.63
N ASN A 254 14.12 -1.52 20.16
CA ASN A 254 13.99 -1.17 21.58
C ASN A 254 12.49 -0.94 21.95
N SER A 255 11.67 -1.95 22.21
CA SER A 255 11.91 -3.41 22.15
C SER A 255 10.58 -4.20 22.20
N THR A 256 10.05 -4.64 21.07
CA THR A 256 9.27 -5.88 21.01
C THR A 256 9.53 -6.50 19.65
N GLN A 257 10.08 -7.71 19.63
CA GLN A 257 10.50 -8.45 18.44
C GLN A 257 10.00 -9.89 18.56
N ASN A 258 8.98 -10.27 17.79
CA ASN A 258 8.53 -11.65 17.70
C ASN A 258 8.59 -12.12 16.25
N TYR A 259 8.89 -13.40 16.04
CA TYR A 259 8.71 -14.04 14.75
C TYR A 259 8.08 -15.42 14.90
N THR A 260 7.32 -15.83 13.88
CA THR A 260 6.91 -17.21 13.64
C THR A 260 7.30 -17.55 12.22
N LEU A 261 8.13 -18.59 12.06
CA LEU A 261 8.55 -19.11 10.77
C LEU A 261 8.03 -20.54 10.61
N SER A 262 7.22 -20.76 9.57
CA SER A 262 6.87 -22.08 9.07
C SER A 262 7.58 -22.28 7.73
N GLN A 263 8.45 -23.28 7.65
CA GLN A 263 9.20 -23.57 6.43
C GLN A 263 9.33 -25.06 6.17
N ASN A 264 9.10 -25.46 4.93
CA ASN A 264 9.41 -26.80 4.44
C ASN A 264 10.73 -26.78 3.64
N CYS A 265 11.78 -27.40 4.16
CA CYS A 265 13.10 -27.41 3.54
C CYS A 265 13.38 -28.74 2.84
N ILE A 266 13.43 -28.74 1.51
CA ILE A 266 13.82 -29.91 0.72
C ILE A 266 15.34 -29.93 0.47
N THR A 267 15.94 -31.11 0.51
CA THR A 267 17.38 -31.30 0.74
C THR A 267 18.30 -31.02 -0.45
N SER A 268 17.75 -30.81 -1.66
CA SER A 268 18.55 -30.54 -2.86
C SER A 268 18.75 -29.04 -3.06
N GLY A 269 19.71 -28.46 -2.34
CA GLY A 269 20.07 -27.03 -2.38
C GLY A 269 19.80 -26.30 -1.07
N GLY A 270 18.76 -26.71 -0.33
CA GLY A 270 18.57 -26.38 1.09
C GLY A 270 18.04 -24.97 1.39
N CYS A 271 17.92 -24.68 2.67
CA CYS A 271 17.43 -23.39 3.20
C CYS A 271 18.57 -22.62 3.87
N SER A 272 18.70 -21.33 3.56
CA SER A 272 19.60 -20.40 4.25
C SER A 272 18.76 -19.39 5.04
N ILE A 273 18.63 -19.59 6.34
CA ILE A 273 17.77 -18.79 7.21
C ILE A 273 18.62 -18.03 8.24
N THR A 274 18.52 -16.71 8.18
CA THR A 274 19.11 -15.78 9.14
C THR A 274 17.98 -14.99 9.79
N VAL A 275 17.86 -15.12 11.12
CA VAL A 275 17.01 -14.24 11.93
C VAL A 275 17.90 -13.56 12.95
N THR A 276 17.93 -12.23 12.93
CA THR A 276 18.76 -11.40 13.81
C THR A 276 17.85 -10.52 14.66
N GLN A 277 17.98 -10.64 15.98
CA GLN A 277 17.24 -9.86 16.97
C GLN A 277 18.25 -9.23 17.95
N ASP A 278 18.55 -7.94 17.74
CA ASP A 278 19.56 -7.15 18.46
C ASP A 278 18.96 -5.85 19.00
#